data_AF-A0A524I8T8-F1
#
_entry.id   AF-A0A524I8T8-F1
#
_cell.length_a   1.000
_cell.length_b   1.000
_cell.length_c   1.000
_cell.angle_alpha   90.00
_cell.angle_beta   90.00
_cell.angle_gamma   90.00
#
_symmetry.space_group_name_H-M   'P 1'
#
loop_
_entity.id
_entity.type
_entity.pdbx_description
1 polymer ?
#
loop_
_entity_poly.entity_id
_entity_poly.type
_entity_poly.pdbx_seq_one_letter_code
_entity_poly.pdbx_strand_id
1 'polypeptide(L)'
;MTGCCFLFAGTYTRKMAHVNGRAAGIYVYSWDPATAGIKPVHTATGIVNPSFLAVHPGLPVLYAVSETDDYDDKCNGAVAAFAVNPVNGSLRLLNMRQSFGSGPCHVSIGKKGDVLALANYGSGSIA
;
A
#
# COMPACT_ATOMS: atom_id res chain seq x y z
N MET A 1 22.97 16.08 -4.68
CA MET A 1 22.66 14.72 -5.14
C MET A 1 21.16 14.63 -5.30
N THR A 2 20.66 14.65 -6.52
CA THR A 2 19.28 14.25 -6.83
C THR A 2 19.18 12.76 -6.55
N GLY A 3 18.69 12.39 -5.35
CA GLY A 3 18.42 11.00 -5.03
C GLY A 3 17.41 10.43 -6.02
N CYS A 4 17.56 9.15 -6.39
CA CYS A 4 16.52 8.46 -7.17
C CYS A 4 15.21 8.50 -6.38
N CYS A 5 14.19 9.14 -6.95
CA CYS A 5 12.85 9.16 -6.38
C CYS A 5 12.04 7.98 -6.92
N PHE A 6 11.22 7.38 -6.07
CA PHE A 6 10.30 6.31 -6.47
C PHE A 6 8.85 6.76 -6.33
N LEU A 7 8.02 6.33 -7.27
CA LEU A 7 6.57 6.48 -7.23
C LEU A 7 5.94 5.12 -6.98
N PHE A 8 4.96 5.08 -6.09
CA PHE A 8 4.20 3.88 -5.76
C PHE A 8 2.74 4.10 -6.17
N ALA A 9 2.18 3.19 -6.96
CA ALA A 9 0.79 3.26 -7.39
C ALA A 9 -0.01 2.11 -6.74
N GLY A 10 -0.94 2.48 -5.87
CA GLY A 10 -1.94 1.58 -5.31
C GLY A 10 -3.02 1.25 -6.34
N THR A 11 -3.65 0.08 -6.21
CA THR A 11 -4.58 -0.45 -7.23
C THR A 11 -5.66 -1.35 -6.65
N TYR A 12 -6.64 -1.68 -7.49
CA TYR A 12 -7.57 -2.79 -7.27
C TYR A 12 -7.17 -4.00 -8.10
N THR A 13 -6.98 -5.15 -7.44
CA THR A 13 -6.49 -6.39 -8.05
C THR A 13 -7.59 -7.40 -8.34
N ARG A 14 -8.78 -7.21 -7.76
CA ARG A 14 -9.95 -8.06 -8.01
C ARG A 14 -11.20 -7.26 -8.34
N LYS A 15 -12.19 -7.93 -8.93
CA LYS A 15 -13.53 -7.39 -9.09
C LYS A 15 -14.22 -7.26 -7.72
N MET A 16 -14.78 -6.10 -7.46
CA MET A 16 -15.63 -5.78 -6.31
C MET A 16 -16.95 -5.19 -6.81
N ALA A 17 -17.87 -4.87 -5.89
CA ALA A 17 -19.15 -4.25 -6.24
C ALA A 17 -18.98 -2.89 -6.94
N HIS A 18 -17.99 -2.09 -6.52
CA HIS A 18 -17.75 -0.73 -7.02
C HIS A 18 -16.63 -0.60 -8.06
N VAL A 19 -15.89 -1.68 -8.35
CA VAL A 19 -14.72 -1.62 -9.24
C VAL A 19 -14.43 -2.96 -9.92
N ASN A 20 -14.03 -2.90 -11.18
CA ASN A 20 -13.58 -4.06 -11.95
C ASN A 20 -12.04 -4.15 -11.92
N GLY A 21 -11.47 -4.44 -10.75
CA GLY A 21 -10.02 -4.50 -10.54
C GLY A 21 -9.37 -5.65 -11.34
N ARG A 22 -8.23 -5.33 -11.96
CA ARG A 22 -7.44 -6.23 -12.82
C ARG A 22 -5.93 -6.05 -12.66
N ALA A 23 -5.51 -5.18 -11.74
CA ALA A 23 -4.11 -4.91 -11.52
C ALA A 23 -3.41 -6.07 -10.81
N ALA A 24 -2.08 -6.11 -10.90
CA ALA A 24 -1.28 -7.17 -10.28
C ALA A 24 -0.95 -6.90 -8.79
N GLY A 25 -1.07 -5.66 -8.33
CA GLY A 25 -0.71 -5.24 -6.98
C GLY A 25 -0.20 -3.79 -6.95
N ILE A 26 0.89 -3.54 -6.23
CA ILE A 26 1.50 -2.20 -6.15
C ILE A 26 2.52 -2.06 -7.30
N TYR A 27 2.32 -1.09 -8.18
CA TYR A 27 3.32 -0.77 -9.21
C TYR A 27 4.34 0.23 -8.68
N VAL A 28 5.61 0.00 -8.98
CA VAL A 28 6.71 0.89 -8.60
C VAL A 28 7.40 1.43 -9.84
N TYR A 29 7.66 2.73 -9.81
CA TYR A 29 8.37 3.43 -10.88
C TYR A 29 9.54 4.21 -10.33
N SER A 30 10.65 4.28 -11.07
CA SER A 30 11.65 5.32 -10.87
C SER A 30 11.15 6.61 -11.50
N TRP A 31 11.34 7.73 -10.81
CA TRP A 31 11.02 9.07 -11.30
C TRP A 31 12.27 9.94 -11.31
N ASP A 32 12.54 10.53 -12.47
CA ASP A 32 13.57 11.54 -12.65
C ASP A 32 12.91 12.92 -12.62
N PRO A 33 13.10 13.72 -11.56
CA PRO A 33 12.50 15.04 -11.45
C PRO A 33 13.06 16.06 -12.43
N ALA A 34 14.27 15.85 -12.97
CA ALA A 34 14.88 16.77 -13.93
C ALA A 34 14.25 16.65 -15.32
N THR A 35 13.86 15.44 -15.71
CA THR A 35 13.29 15.14 -17.03
C THR A 35 11.79 14.85 -17.00
N ALA A 36 11.20 14.75 -15.80
CA ALA A 36 9.87 14.17 -15.56
C ALA A 36 9.72 12.73 -16.10
N GLY A 37 10.83 12.02 -16.35
CA GLY A 37 10.83 10.64 -16.83
C GLY A 37 10.32 9.68 -15.76
N ILE A 38 9.40 8.79 -16.14
CA ILE A 38 8.87 7.73 -15.29
C ILE A 38 9.15 6.38 -15.96
N LYS A 39 9.77 5.44 -15.25
CA LYS A 39 10.06 4.09 -15.77
C LYS A 39 9.63 3.02 -14.77
N PRO A 40 8.96 1.94 -15.20
CA PRO A 40 8.59 0.85 -14.31
C PRO A 40 9.86 0.15 -13.80
N VAL A 41 9.91 -0.17 -12.50
CA VAL A 41 11.06 -0.86 -11.88
C VAL A 41 10.67 -2.12 -11.12
N HIS A 42 9.45 -2.18 -10.58
CA HIS A 42 8.99 -3.34 -9.82
C HIS A 42 7.46 -3.42 -9.78
N THR A 43 6.94 -4.60 -9.48
CA THR A 43 5.53 -4.81 -9.16
C THR A 43 5.44 -5.76 -7.98
N ALA A 44 4.90 -5.28 -6.86
CA ALA A 44 4.67 -6.09 -5.68
C ALA A 44 3.30 -6.77 -5.82
N THR A 45 3.33 -8.09 -6.02
CA THR A 45 2.12 -8.92 -6.18
C THR A 45 1.75 -9.62 -4.88
N GLY A 46 0.62 -10.32 -4.86
CA GLY A 46 0.18 -11.13 -3.71
C GLY A 46 -0.57 -10.37 -2.61
N ILE A 47 -0.71 -9.05 -2.74
CA ILE A 47 -1.62 -8.25 -1.90
C ILE A 47 -2.93 -7.98 -2.64
N VAL A 48 -4.04 -8.19 -1.95
CA VAL A 48 -5.39 -7.94 -2.49
C VAL A 48 -5.71 -6.46 -2.35
N ASN A 49 -6.09 -5.81 -3.44
CA ASN A 49 -6.55 -4.42 -3.47
C ASN A 49 -5.73 -3.45 -2.60
N PRO A 50 -4.44 -3.24 -2.89
CA PRO A 50 -3.63 -2.23 -2.22
C PRO A 50 -4.03 -0.82 -2.67
N SER A 51 -5.25 -0.39 -2.34
CA SER A 51 -5.91 0.79 -2.89
C SER A 51 -5.39 2.11 -2.31
N PHE A 52 -4.82 2.07 -1.11
CA PHE A 52 -4.26 3.23 -0.41
C PHE A 52 -2.90 2.91 0.21
N LEU A 53 -1.97 3.86 0.10
CA LEU A 53 -0.58 3.69 0.50
C LEU A 53 -0.12 4.83 1.42
N ALA A 54 0.82 4.54 2.32
CA ALA A 54 1.52 5.56 3.10
C ALA A 54 3.01 5.22 3.25
N VAL A 55 3.89 6.17 2.92
CA VAL A 55 5.35 6.03 3.09
C VAL A 55 5.73 6.47 4.50
N HIS A 56 6.51 5.66 5.21
CA HIS A 56 6.99 6.00 6.54
C HIS A 56 7.88 7.26 6.50
N PRO A 57 7.73 8.21 7.44
CA PRO A 57 8.42 9.51 7.37
C PRO A 57 9.94 9.44 7.53
N GLY A 58 10.49 8.38 8.12
CA GLY A 58 11.94 8.25 8.38
C GLY A 58 12.55 6.86 8.14
N LEU A 59 11.78 5.88 7.67
CA LEU A 59 12.25 4.50 7.45
C LEU A 59 11.92 4.12 6.01
N PRO A 60 12.71 3.23 5.38
CA PRO A 60 12.42 2.74 4.04
C PRO A 60 11.29 1.70 4.09
N VAL A 61 10.10 2.13 4.51
CA VAL A 61 8.91 1.29 4.71
C VAL A 61 7.71 1.94 4.02
N LEU A 62 6.96 1.12 3.29
CA LEU A 62 5.67 1.47 2.69
C LEU A 62 4.57 0.65 3.37
N TYR A 63 3.51 1.32 3.80
CA TYR A 63 2.29 0.67 4.26
C TYR A 63 1.24 0.70 3.16
N ALA A 64 0.49 -0.39 3.02
CA ALA A 64 -0.61 -0.50 2.10
C ALA A 64 -1.81 -1.11 2.81
N VAL A 65 -2.99 -0.53 2.64
CA VAL A 65 -4.23 -1.25 3.01
C VAL A 65 -4.38 -2.48 2.11
N SER A 66 -5.14 -3.47 2.55
CA SER A 66 -5.69 -4.50 1.70
C SER A 66 -7.21 -4.36 1.80
N GLU A 67 -7.80 -3.68 0.81
CA GLU A 67 -9.21 -3.31 0.81
C GLU A 67 -10.08 -4.54 0.50
N THR A 68 -10.32 -5.32 1.54
CA THR A 68 -11.10 -6.55 1.53
C THR A 68 -11.96 -6.69 2.79
N ASP A 69 -12.91 -7.62 2.73
CA ASP A 69 -13.84 -8.00 3.79
C ASP A 69 -13.70 -9.49 4.14
N ASP A 70 -12.65 -10.16 3.66
CA ASP A 70 -12.43 -11.61 3.77
C ASP A 70 -11.02 -12.01 4.22
N TYR A 71 -10.25 -11.08 4.80
CA TYR A 71 -8.90 -11.38 5.25
C TYR A 71 -8.91 -12.35 6.46
N ASP A 72 -8.07 -13.40 6.39
CA ASP A 72 -7.97 -14.45 7.42
C ASP A 72 -9.31 -15.16 7.69
N ASP A 73 -10.11 -15.35 6.63
CA ASP A 73 -11.45 -15.97 6.64
C ASP A 73 -12.43 -15.29 7.63
N LYS A 74 -12.21 -14.00 7.90
CA LYS A 74 -13.01 -13.16 8.80
C LYS A 74 -13.50 -11.94 8.05
N CYS A 75 -14.58 -11.33 8.56
CA CYS A 75 -15.11 -10.06 8.06
C CYS A 75 -14.18 -8.88 8.42
N ASN A 76 -12.99 -8.87 7.84
CA ASN A 76 -11.93 -7.89 8.09
C ASN A 76 -11.13 -7.64 6.80
N GLY A 77 -10.51 -6.46 6.73
CA GLY A 77 -9.39 -6.22 5.84
C GLY A 77 -8.06 -6.35 6.56
N ALA A 78 -7.02 -5.82 5.93
CA ALA A 78 -5.66 -5.83 6.48
C ALA A 78 -4.87 -4.56 6.14
N VAL A 79 -3.72 -4.43 6.80
CA VAL A 79 -2.63 -3.54 6.42
C VAL A 79 -1.36 -4.36 6.25
N ALA A 80 -0.63 -4.12 5.17
CA ALA A 80 0.66 -4.73 4.89
C ALA A 80 1.78 -3.71 5.06
N ALA A 81 2.92 -4.16 5.57
CA ALA A 81 4.15 -3.39 5.57
C ALA A 81 5.15 -3.99 4.58
N PHE A 82 5.77 -3.15 3.77
CA PHE A 82 6.81 -3.52 2.82
C PHE A 82 8.09 -2.76 3.12
N ALA A 83 9.23 -3.45 3.11
CA ALA A 83 10.54 -2.82 3.04
C ALA A 83 10.76 -2.29 1.61
N VAL A 84 11.18 -1.04 1.51
CA VAL A 84 11.55 -0.38 0.25
C VAL A 84 13.06 -0.50 0.09
N ASN A 85 13.52 -1.04 -1.04
CA ASN A 85 14.94 -0.98 -1.37
C ASN A 85 15.29 0.42 -1.90
N PRO A 86 16.16 1.19 -1.23
CA PRO A 86 16.48 2.57 -1.62
C PRO A 86 17.28 2.66 -2.92
N VAL A 87 17.88 1.56 -3.40
CA VAL A 87 18.71 1.54 -4.61
C VAL A 87 17.86 1.32 -5.86
N ASN A 88 16.89 0.41 -5.81
CA ASN A 88 16.13 -0.01 -7.01
C ASN A 88 14.60 0.07 -6.85
N GLY A 89 14.11 0.53 -5.69
CA GLY A 89 12.68 0.70 -5.41
C GLY A 89 11.91 -0.59 -5.16
N SER A 90 12.54 -1.77 -5.21
CA SER A 90 11.84 -3.04 -5.03
C SER A 90 11.18 -3.11 -3.65
N LEU A 91 9.97 -3.64 -3.59
CA LEU A 91 9.22 -3.83 -2.36
C LEU A 91 9.33 -5.28 -1.90
N ARG A 92 9.60 -5.48 -0.62
CA ARG A 92 9.59 -6.81 0.01
C ARG A 92 8.61 -6.82 1.17
N LEU A 93 7.62 -7.71 1.13
CA LEU A 93 6.66 -7.86 2.21
C LEU A 93 7.38 -8.19 3.52
N LEU A 94 7.06 -7.46 4.58
CA LEU A 94 7.57 -7.68 5.94
C LEU A 94 6.55 -8.47 6.76
N ASN A 95 5.32 -7.98 6.81
CA ASN A 95 4.22 -8.63 7.49
C ASN A 95 2.88 -8.05 7.00
N MET A 96 1.80 -8.68 7.48
CA MET A 96 0.44 -8.16 7.38
C MET A 96 -0.25 -8.28 8.75
N ARG A 97 -1.17 -7.37 9.03
CA ARG A 97 -2.00 -7.36 10.23
C ARG A 97 -3.44 -7.04 9.86
N GLN A 98 -4.38 -7.58 10.63
CA GLN A 98 -5.80 -7.26 10.48
C GLN A 98 -6.02 -5.75 10.70
N SER A 99 -6.95 -5.16 9.94
CA SER A 99 -7.39 -3.77 10.15
C SER A 99 -8.48 -3.65 11.20
N PHE A 100 -8.90 -4.78 11.82
CA PHE A 100 -9.97 -4.85 12.82
C PHE A 100 -11.30 -4.19 12.37
N GLY A 101 -11.56 -4.23 11.07
CA GLY A 101 -12.76 -3.75 10.40
C GLY A 101 -12.70 -4.11 8.92
N SER A 102 -13.82 -4.02 8.22
CA SER A 102 -13.93 -4.41 6.81
C SER A 102 -13.70 -3.23 5.86
N GLY A 103 -13.14 -3.52 4.68
CA GLY A 103 -12.86 -2.53 3.64
C GLY A 103 -11.99 -1.36 4.09
N PRO A 104 -10.76 -1.57 4.61
CA PRO A 104 -9.84 -0.47 4.91
C PRO A 104 -9.56 0.31 3.63
N CYS A 105 -9.95 1.58 3.61
CA CYS A 105 -9.88 2.45 2.43
C CYS A 105 -8.81 3.54 2.56
N HIS A 106 -8.20 3.68 3.75
CA HIS A 106 -7.17 4.68 4.00
C HIS A 106 -6.24 4.23 5.13
N VAL A 107 -4.96 4.58 5.01
CA VAL A 107 -3.96 4.43 6.07
C VAL A 107 -3.19 5.74 6.24
N SER A 108 -2.96 6.14 7.49
CA SER A 108 -2.14 7.30 7.84
C SER A 108 -1.12 6.92 8.90
N ILE A 109 -0.02 7.67 8.95
CA ILE A 109 1.08 7.44 9.89
C ILE A 109 1.16 8.64 10.82
N GLY A 110 1.25 8.38 12.12
CA GLY A 110 1.53 9.41 13.11
C GLY A 110 2.84 10.13 12.80
N LYS A 111 2.96 11.40 13.20
CA LYS A 111 4.13 12.26 12.86
C LYS A 111 5.47 11.65 13.26
N LYS A 112 5.51 10.85 14.33
CA LYS A 112 6.72 10.18 14.84
C LYS A 112 7.02 8.86 14.12
N GLY A 113 6.09 8.32 13.32
CA GLY A 113 6.23 7.03 12.65
C GLY A 113 5.90 5.81 13.51
N ASP A 114 5.43 6.01 14.75
CA ASP A 114 5.22 4.96 15.76
C ASP A 114 3.80 4.38 15.80
N VAL A 115 2.84 5.02 15.11
CA VAL A 115 1.44 4.61 15.07
C VAL A 115 0.91 4.68 13.64
N LEU A 116 0.09 3.69 13.28
CA LEU A 116 -0.75 3.72 12.09
C LEU A 116 -2.20 3.91 12.49
N ALA A 117 -2.96 4.66 11.70
CA ALA A 117 -4.41 4.76 11.81
C ALA A 117 -5.05 4.31 10.49
N LEU A 118 -6.08 3.49 10.59
CA LEU A 118 -6.81 2.92 9.45
C LEU A 118 -8.26 3.43 9.47
N ALA A 119 -8.79 3.77 8.30
CA ALA A 119 -10.22 3.99 8.12
C ALA A 119 -10.84 2.77 7.43
N ASN A 120 -11.77 2.10 8.08
CA ASN A 120 -12.48 0.92 7.57
C ASN A 120 -13.85 1.35 7.05
N TYR A 121 -14.02 1.42 5.73
CA TYR A 121 -15.24 1.89 5.09
C TYR A 121 -16.39 0.91 5.29
N GLY A 122 -16.13 -0.39 5.08
CA GLY A 122 -17.16 -1.43 5.13
C GLY A 122 -17.81 -1.55 6.52
N SER A 123 -17.02 -1.39 7.58
CA SER A 123 -17.50 -1.49 8.97
C SER A 123 -17.78 -0.14 9.62
N GLY A 124 -17.43 0.99 8.99
CA GLY A 124 -17.59 2.32 9.57
C GLY A 124 -16.77 2.53 10.85
N SER A 125 -15.52 2.04 10.89
CA SER A 125 -14.67 2.05 12.09
C SER A 125 -13.26 2.61 11.83
N ILE A 126 -12.54 2.90 12.91
CA ILE A 126 -11.12 3.26 12.92
C ILE A 126 -10.36 2.24 13.78
N ALA A 127 -9.14 1.90 13.37
CA ALA A 127 -8.20 1.06 14.12
C ALA A 127 -6.81 1.69 14.16
#